data_AF-A0AAV7VLT1-F1
#
_entry.id   AF-A0AAV7VLT1-F1
#
_cell.length_a   1.000
_cell.length_b   1.000
_cell.length_c   1.000
_cell.angle_alpha   90.00
_cell.angle_beta   90.00
_cell.angle_gamma   90.00
#
_symmetry.space_group_name_H-M   'P 1'
#
loop_
_entity.id
_entity.type
_entity.pdbx_description
1 polymer ?
#
loop_
_entity_poly.entity_id
_entity_poly.type
_entity_poly.pdbx_seq_one_letter_code
_entity_poly.pdbx_strand_id
1 'polypeptide(L)'
;MWSDDMVSRLAEGTGVPTGEEQDLRQILVAMQHSLTQIDGKIDSLSYRMNRMTERLDKHAERLDQSERRVSELLGRTTFPDLFVVERAHCSLAARLPPGAPPRPLIASLLNNRAWDAALRRARELKTLQYEGMVVSLYPDFTLQVQEVRRQFIAGKKQLRELRLEYRMLYPAKLTTKSLLNSSNVE
;
A
#
# COMPACT_ATOMS: atom_id res chain seq x y z
N MET A 1 36.67 57.06 42.48
CA MET A 1 35.96 58.11 41.76
C MET A 1 36.41 58.04 40.31
N TRP A 2 35.61 57.44 39.45
CA TRP A 2 35.84 57.53 38.01
C TRP A 2 35.49 58.95 37.58
N SER A 3 36.41 59.66 36.91
CA SER A 3 36.16 61.02 36.45
C SER A 3 34.98 61.05 35.49
N ASP A 4 34.06 61.98 35.71
CA ASP A 4 32.95 62.30 34.79
C ASP A 4 33.44 62.52 33.35
N ASP A 5 34.68 62.95 33.17
CA ASP A 5 35.35 63.13 31.87
C ASP A 5 35.49 61.83 31.06
N MET A 6 35.70 60.68 31.72
CA MET A 6 35.84 59.39 31.01
C MET A 6 34.48 58.83 30.57
N VAL A 7 33.41 59.15 31.32
CA VAL A 7 32.04 58.80 30.95
C VAL A 7 31.54 59.70 29.80
N SER A 8 31.91 60.98 29.80
CA SER A 8 31.63 61.90 28.68
C SER A 8 32.33 61.49 27.39
N ARG A 9 33.59 61.04 27.45
CA ARG A 9 34.34 60.59 26.26
C ARG A 9 33.84 59.27 25.66
N LEU A 10 33.14 58.45 26.44
CA LEU A 10 32.42 57.27 25.93
C LEU A 10 31.02 57.64 25.40
N ALA A 11 30.43 58.74 25.87
CA ALA A 11 29.17 59.28 25.36
C ALA A 11 29.33 60.08 24.06
N GLU A 12 30.52 60.66 23.80
CA GLU A 12 30.84 61.38 22.56
C GLU A 12 31.12 60.46 21.35
N GLY A 13 31.11 59.15 21.55
CA GLY A 13 31.17 58.13 20.49
C GLY A 13 29.83 57.84 19.81
N THR A 14 28.77 58.61 20.05
CA THR A 14 27.51 58.49 19.30
C THR A 14 27.53 59.42 18.08
N GLY A 15 28.46 59.17 17.16
CA GLY A 15 28.34 59.70 15.80
C GLY A 15 27.05 59.18 15.18
N VAL A 16 26.32 60.03 14.47
CA VAL A 16 25.20 59.60 13.60
C VAL A 16 25.74 58.43 12.76
N PRO A 17 25.13 57.23 12.82
CA PRO A 17 25.68 56.06 12.14
C PRO A 17 25.86 56.41 10.66
N THR A 18 27.08 56.23 10.15
CA THR A 18 27.40 56.48 8.74
C THR A 18 26.46 55.65 7.87
N GLY A 19 26.09 56.17 6.68
CA GLY A 19 25.11 55.51 5.80
C GLY A 19 25.44 54.04 5.52
N GLU A 20 26.73 53.71 5.41
CA GLU A 20 27.22 52.33 5.25
C GLU A 20 26.90 51.42 6.45
N GLU A 21 26.98 51.94 7.68
CA GLU A 21 26.64 51.17 8.89
C GLU A 21 25.12 50.93 8.98
N GLN A 22 24.31 51.90 8.55
CA GLN A 22 22.86 51.74 8.46
C GLN A 22 22.48 50.69 7.40
N ASP A 23 23.12 50.71 6.24
CA ASP A 23 22.89 49.74 5.17
C ASP A 23 23.26 48.32 5.59
N LEU A 24 24.41 48.13 6.27
CA LEU A 24 24.80 46.82 6.81
C LEU A 24 23.83 46.30 7.87
N ARG A 25 23.32 47.18 8.74
CA ARG A 25 22.28 46.82 9.73
C ARG A 25 20.99 46.40 9.02
N GLN A 26 20.60 47.11 7.96
CA GLN A 26 19.42 46.78 7.16
C GLN A 26 19.54 45.39 6.53
N ILE A 27 20.72 45.06 5.96
CA ILE A 27 21.01 43.75 5.37
C ILE A 27 20.97 42.66 6.44
N LEU A 28 21.54 42.90 7.62
CA LEU A 28 21.56 41.92 8.70
C LEU A 28 20.14 41.61 9.21
N VAL A 29 19.27 42.62 9.33
CA VAL A 29 17.86 42.44 9.68
C VAL A 29 17.11 41.67 8.59
N ALA A 30 17.33 42.01 7.31
CA ALA A 30 16.72 41.28 6.19
C ALA A 30 17.16 39.81 6.18
N MET A 31 18.44 39.54 6.45
CA MET A 31 19.00 38.19 6.53
C MET A 31 18.44 37.41 7.72
N GLN A 32 18.30 38.03 8.89
CA GLN A 32 17.65 37.43 10.06
C GLN A 32 16.18 37.10 9.79
N HIS A 33 15.46 38.00 9.11
CA HIS A 33 14.09 37.73 8.70
C HIS A 33 14.02 36.55 7.71
N SER A 34 14.94 36.48 6.75
CA SER A 34 15.02 35.31 5.85
C SER A 34 15.35 34.01 6.59
N LEU A 35 16.25 34.04 7.57
CA LEU A 35 16.59 32.86 8.39
C LEU A 35 15.36 32.36 9.17
N THR A 36 14.66 33.26 9.88
CA THR A 36 13.43 32.89 10.59
C THR A 36 12.33 32.36 9.66
N GLN A 37 12.23 32.91 8.44
CA GLN A 37 11.30 32.42 7.43
C GLN A 37 11.69 31.02 6.92
N ILE A 38 12.99 30.73 6.76
CA ILE A 38 13.50 29.41 6.39
C ILE A 38 13.26 28.41 7.52
N ASP A 39 13.54 28.78 8.77
CA ASP A 39 13.30 27.93 9.95
C ASP A 39 11.83 27.52 10.04
N GLY A 40 10.90 28.49 9.88
CA GLY A 40 9.47 28.19 9.85
C GLY A 40 9.06 27.25 8.70
N LYS A 41 9.73 27.32 7.55
CA LYS A 41 9.52 26.36 6.44
C LYS A 41 10.08 24.99 6.77
N ILE A 42 11.26 24.91 7.39
CA ILE A 42 11.88 23.66 7.82
C ILE A 42 10.97 22.96 8.83
N ASP A 43 10.45 23.68 9.83
CA ASP A 43 9.52 23.11 10.83
C ASP A 43 8.25 22.56 10.20
N SER A 44 7.66 23.31 9.26
CA SER A 44 6.49 22.86 8.50
C SER A 44 6.77 21.60 7.67
N LEU A 45 7.92 21.54 7.00
CA LEU A 45 8.33 20.38 6.23
C LEU A 45 8.61 19.17 7.13
N SER A 46 9.30 19.38 8.25
CA SER A 46 9.59 18.36 9.25
C SER A 46 8.29 17.77 9.84
N TYR A 47 7.32 18.63 10.17
CA TYR A 47 6.00 18.18 10.63
C TYR A 47 5.28 17.33 9.56
N ARG A 48 5.27 17.79 8.31
CA ARG A 48 4.67 17.04 7.19
C ARG A 48 5.38 15.70 6.94
N MET A 49 6.71 15.68 7.06
CA MET A 49 7.53 14.49 6.87
C MET A 49 7.25 13.46 7.96
N ASN A 50 7.27 13.87 9.23
CA ASN A 50 6.95 12.98 10.36
C ASN A 50 5.55 12.37 10.23
N ARG A 51 4.56 13.18 9.83
CA ARG A 51 3.20 12.69 9.56
C ARG A 51 3.15 11.70 8.39
N MET A 52 4.01 11.87 7.38
CA MET A 52 4.12 10.90 6.28
C MET A 52 4.74 9.59 6.77
N THR A 53 5.83 9.67 7.54
CA THR A 53 6.49 8.51 8.14
C THR A 53 5.52 7.68 8.99
N GLU A 54 4.76 8.32 9.89
CA GLU A 54 3.77 7.63 10.72
C GLU A 54 2.68 6.93 9.89
N ARG A 55 2.28 7.55 8.76
CA ARG A 55 1.33 6.91 7.84
C ARG A 55 1.95 5.70 7.15
N LEU A 56 3.21 5.80 6.73
CA LEU A 56 3.94 4.69 6.11
C LEU A 56 4.12 3.53 7.08
N ASP A 57 4.43 3.79 8.35
CA ASP A 57 4.54 2.76 9.39
C ASP A 57 3.22 2.01 9.56
N LYS A 58 2.10 2.74 9.69
CA LYS A 58 0.76 2.12 9.74
C LYS A 58 0.41 1.34 8.47
N HIS A 59 0.91 1.77 7.32
CA HIS A 59 0.73 1.02 6.07
C HIS A 59 1.57 -0.26 6.07
N ALA A 60 2.84 -0.20 6.50
CA ALA A 60 3.72 -1.35 6.63
C ALA A 60 3.14 -2.40 7.60
N GLU A 61 2.67 -1.98 8.78
CA GLU A 61 2.01 -2.87 9.74
C GLU A 61 0.80 -3.60 9.13
N ARG A 62 0.01 -2.91 8.30
CA ARG A 62 -1.13 -3.52 7.61
C ARG A 62 -0.71 -4.53 6.55
N LEU A 63 0.41 -4.29 5.86
CA LEU A 63 0.95 -5.23 4.87
C LEU A 63 1.48 -6.47 5.60
N ASP A 64 2.27 -6.31 6.65
CA ASP A 64 2.76 -7.40 7.50
C ASP A 64 1.63 -8.26 8.06
N GLN A 65 0.58 -7.62 8.58
CA GLN A 65 -0.62 -8.33 9.03
C GLN A 65 -1.29 -9.10 7.88
N SER A 66 -1.36 -8.53 6.68
CA SER A 66 -1.95 -9.20 5.52
C SER A 66 -1.12 -10.41 5.08
N GLU A 67 0.21 -10.27 5.05
CA GLU A 67 1.15 -11.36 4.74
C GLU A 67 1.02 -12.52 5.73
N ARG A 68 0.97 -12.21 7.03
CA ARG A 68 0.77 -13.20 8.09
C ARG A 68 -0.55 -13.93 7.92
N ARG A 69 -1.66 -13.20 7.73
CA ARG A 69 -3.00 -13.78 7.54
C ARG A 69 -3.05 -14.74 6.36
N VAL A 70 -2.49 -14.35 5.22
CA VAL A 70 -2.50 -15.21 4.03
C VAL A 70 -1.60 -16.43 4.22
N SER A 71 -0.44 -16.26 4.87
CA SER A 71 0.45 -17.37 5.21
C SER A 71 -0.21 -18.37 6.15
N GLU A 72 -0.94 -17.91 7.16
CA GLU A 72 -1.71 -18.78 8.06
C GLU A 72 -2.84 -19.50 7.33
N LEU A 73 -3.58 -18.79 6.49
CA LEU A 73 -4.71 -19.31 5.73
C LEU A 73 -4.31 -20.36 4.68
N LEU A 74 -3.12 -20.26 4.08
CA LEU A 74 -2.62 -21.20 3.07
C LEU A 74 -1.67 -22.29 3.63
N GLY A 75 -1.32 -22.19 4.91
CA GLY A 75 -0.35 -23.03 5.59
C GLY A 75 1.04 -22.37 5.67
N ARG A 76 1.51 -22.17 6.91
CA ARG A 76 2.64 -21.32 7.38
C ARG A 76 4.00 -21.50 6.67
N THR A 77 4.17 -22.44 5.74
CA THR A 77 5.49 -22.88 5.22
C THR A 77 5.67 -22.72 3.72
N THR A 78 4.68 -22.29 2.95
CA THR A 78 4.70 -22.54 1.49
C THR A 78 5.26 -21.38 0.65
N PHE A 79 5.30 -20.15 1.16
CA PHE A 79 5.56 -18.97 0.30
C PHE A 79 6.53 -17.88 0.82
N PRO A 80 7.43 -18.11 1.80
CA PRO A 80 8.12 -17.01 2.50
C PRO A 80 8.86 -16.02 1.58
N ASP A 81 9.53 -16.50 0.52
CA ASP A 81 10.35 -15.62 -0.34
C ASP A 81 9.57 -15.03 -1.54
N LEU A 82 8.34 -15.51 -1.80
CA LEU A 82 7.55 -15.09 -2.95
C LEU A 82 6.36 -14.20 -2.57
N PHE A 83 5.93 -14.22 -1.30
CA PHE A 83 4.68 -13.63 -0.85
C PHE A 83 4.84 -12.24 -0.25
N VAL A 84 5.41 -11.31 -1.02
CA VAL A 84 5.50 -9.90 -0.63
C VAL A 84 4.21 -9.19 -1.04
N VAL A 85 3.48 -8.64 -0.07
CA VAL A 85 2.26 -7.86 -0.31
C VAL A 85 2.64 -6.41 -0.58
N GLU A 86 2.40 -5.95 -1.80
CA GLU A 86 2.67 -4.57 -2.21
C GLU A 86 1.59 -3.63 -1.67
N ARG A 87 0.33 -4.06 -1.73
CA ARG A 87 -0.83 -3.24 -1.32
C ARG A 87 -1.89 -4.13 -0.70
N ALA A 88 -2.47 -3.70 0.43
CA ALA A 88 -3.64 -4.36 1.01
C ALA A 88 -4.63 -3.34 1.57
N HIS A 89 -5.89 -3.46 1.14
CA HIS A 89 -6.98 -2.62 1.61
C HIS A 89 -8.31 -3.36 1.57
N CYS A 90 -9.22 -3.00 2.46
CA CYS A 90 -10.60 -3.46 2.36
C CYS A 90 -11.31 -2.72 1.22
N SER A 91 -12.30 -3.37 0.60
CA SER A 91 -13.13 -2.74 -0.41
C SER A 91 -13.75 -1.43 0.09
N LEU A 92 -14.01 -0.51 -0.83
CA LEU A 92 -14.61 0.80 -0.54
C LEU A 92 -16.12 0.72 -0.24
N ALA A 93 -16.68 -0.50 -0.18
CA ALA A 93 -18.08 -0.71 0.18
C ALA A 93 -18.38 -0.14 1.58
N ALA A 94 -19.63 0.26 1.79
CA ALA A 94 -20.11 0.72 3.08
C ALA A 94 -19.86 -0.35 4.16
N ARG A 95 -19.56 0.10 5.38
CA ARG A 95 -19.37 -0.81 6.50
C ARG A 95 -20.71 -1.46 6.83
N LEU A 96 -20.75 -2.78 6.76
CA LEU A 96 -21.93 -3.55 7.15
C LEU A 96 -22.12 -3.52 8.69
N PRO A 97 -23.34 -3.78 9.18
CA PRO A 97 -23.64 -3.82 10.62
C PRO A 97 -22.75 -4.83 11.39
N PRO A 98 -22.53 -4.64 12.70
CA PRO A 98 -21.86 -5.63 13.54
C PRO A 98 -22.55 -7.00 13.45
N GLY A 99 -21.81 -8.04 13.08
CA GLY A 99 -22.34 -9.39 12.85
C GLY A 99 -22.55 -9.78 11.39
N ALA A 100 -22.52 -8.82 10.47
CA ALA A 100 -22.43 -9.09 9.03
C ALA A 100 -21.00 -9.51 8.62
N PRO A 101 -20.82 -10.20 7.48
CA PRO A 101 -19.49 -10.59 7.02
C PRO A 101 -18.58 -9.36 6.82
N PRO A 102 -17.27 -9.48 7.11
CA PRO A 102 -16.33 -8.39 6.94
C PRO A 102 -16.20 -8.01 5.45
N ARG A 103 -15.79 -6.76 5.20
CA ARG A 103 -15.54 -6.28 3.84
C ARG A 103 -14.45 -7.12 3.17
N PRO A 104 -14.60 -7.47 1.88
CA PRO A 104 -13.55 -8.16 1.13
C PRO A 104 -12.22 -7.42 1.21
N LEU A 105 -11.14 -8.15 1.45
CA LEU A 105 -9.77 -7.65 1.38
C LEU A 105 -9.29 -7.75 -0.07
N ILE A 106 -8.82 -6.65 -0.62
CA ILE A 106 -8.17 -6.57 -1.93
C ILE A 106 -6.68 -6.40 -1.66
N ALA A 107 -5.91 -7.41 -2.04
CA ALA A 107 -4.46 -7.41 -1.94
C ALA A 107 -3.84 -7.41 -3.35
N SER A 108 -2.71 -6.73 -3.49
CA SER A 108 -1.77 -6.86 -4.61
C SER A 108 -0.50 -7.48 -4.06
N LEU A 109 0.02 -8.50 -4.73
CA LEU A 109 1.31 -9.10 -4.42
C LEU A 109 2.31 -8.57 -5.42
N LEU A 110 3.54 -8.37 -4.95
CA LEU A 110 4.64 -7.93 -5.79
C LEU A 110 4.90 -8.91 -6.95
N ASN A 111 4.71 -10.21 -6.69
CA ASN A 111 4.97 -11.26 -7.67
C ASN A 111 3.69 -12.01 -8.07
N ASN A 112 3.30 -11.92 -9.35
CA ASN A 112 2.14 -12.65 -9.89
C ASN A 112 2.27 -14.17 -9.75
N ARG A 113 3.48 -14.73 -9.71
CA ARG A 113 3.69 -16.18 -9.47
C ARG A 113 3.23 -16.59 -8.07
N ALA A 114 3.35 -15.69 -7.09
CA ALA A 114 2.89 -15.93 -5.74
C ALA A 114 1.36 -16.01 -5.69
N TRP A 115 0.66 -15.15 -6.45
CA TRP A 115 -0.79 -15.24 -6.62
C TRP A 115 -1.23 -16.58 -7.20
N ASP A 116 -0.59 -17.04 -8.26
CA ASP A 116 -0.92 -18.32 -8.88
C ASP A 116 -0.68 -19.51 -7.93
N ALA A 117 0.41 -19.46 -7.16
CA ALA A 117 0.75 -20.49 -6.20
C ALA A 117 -0.25 -20.51 -5.02
N ALA A 118 -0.63 -19.34 -4.51
CA ALA A 118 -1.67 -19.19 -3.50
C ALA A 118 -3.03 -19.71 -3.97
N LEU A 119 -3.44 -19.36 -5.20
CA LEU A 119 -4.71 -19.84 -5.76
C LEU A 119 -4.72 -21.35 -6.03
N ARG A 120 -3.57 -21.94 -6.42
CA ARG A 120 -3.44 -23.40 -6.51
C ARG A 120 -3.60 -24.03 -5.15
N ARG A 121 -2.89 -23.52 -4.13
CA ARG A 121 -2.95 -24.03 -2.77
C ARG A 121 -4.35 -23.92 -2.16
N ALA A 122 -5.03 -22.80 -2.39
CA ALA A 122 -6.42 -22.58 -2.00
C ALA A 122 -7.36 -23.66 -2.56
N ARG A 123 -7.17 -24.05 -3.83
CA ARG A 123 -7.97 -25.11 -4.47
C ARG A 123 -7.67 -26.50 -3.92
N GLU A 124 -6.42 -26.79 -3.56
CA GLU A 124 -6.02 -28.04 -2.92
C GLU A 124 -6.67 -28.20 -1.55
N LEU A 125 -6.67 -27.12 -0.75
CA LEU A 125 -7.26 -27.11 0.59
C LEU A 125 -8.79 -27.20 0.56
N LYS A 126 -9.45 -26.82 -0.55
CA LYS A 126 -10.91 -26.77 -0.81
C LYS A 126 -11.71 -25.86 0.12
N THR A 127 -11.43 -25.87 1.41
CA THR A 127 -12.05 -25.05 2.44
C THR A 127 -10.95 -24.34 3.22
N LEU A 128 -10.94 -23.01 3.15
CA LEU A 128 -10.00 -22.20 3.89
C LEU A 128 -10.71 -21.66 5.13
N GLN A 129 -10.08 -21.81 6.28
CA GLN A 129 -10.59 -21.29 7.54
C GLN A 129 -9.58 -20.33 8.15
N TYR A 130 -10.07 -19.20 8.63
CA TYR A 130 -9.28 -18.20 9.35
C TYR A 130 -10.13 -17.67 10.50
N GLU A 131 -9.62 -17.75 11.74
CA GLU A 131 -10.32 -17.34 12.96
C GLU A 131 -11.76 -17.91 13.08
N GLY A 132 -11.94 -19.19 12.68
CA GLY A 132 -13.25 -19.87 12.70
C GLY A 132 -14.22 -19.47 11.58
N MET A 133 -13.84 -18.54 10.69
CA MET A 133 -14.62 -18.16 9.51
C MET A 133 -14.14 -18.89 8.25
N VAL A 134 -15.07 -19.31 7.40
CA VAL A 134 -14.73 -19.84 6.06
C VAL A 134 -14.41 -18.67 5.14
N VAL A 135 -13.20 -18.68 4.60
CA VAL A 135 -12.71 -17.63 3.70
C VAL A 135 -12.60 -18.19 2.28
N SER A 136 -12.86 -17.33 1.29
CA SER A 136 -12.69 -17.68 -0.12
C SER A 136 -11.68 -16.74 -0.76
N LEU A 137 -10.77 -17.31 -1.57
CA LEU A 137 -9.79 -16.58 -2.36
C LEU A 137 -10.18 -16.60 -3.84
N TYR A 138 -10.26 -15.42 -4.45
CA TYR A 138 -10.58 -15.27 -5.86
C TYR A 138 -9.58 -14.34 -6.56
N PRO A 139 -9.24 -14.58 -7.83
CA PRO A 139 -8.53 -13.59 -8.63
C PRO A 139 -9.41 -12.35 -8.87
N ASP A 140 -8.80 -11.17 -8.87
CA ASP A 140 -9.47 -9.93 -9.24
C ASP A 140 -9.50 -9.77 -10.77
N PHE A 141 -10.70 -9.62 -11.33
CA PHE A 141 -10.91 -9.51 -12.77
C PHE A 141 -11.67 -8.23 -13.08
N THR A 142 -11.37 -7.62 -14.22
CA THR A 142 -12.17 -6.51 -14.74
C THR A 142 -13.61 -6.96 -15.02
N LEU A 143 -14.56 -6.02 -14.95
CA LEU A 143 -15.98 -6.30 -15.18
C LEU A 143 -16.23 -6.99 -16.53
N GLN A 144 -15.51 -6.58 -17.59
CA GLN A 144 -15.61 -7.20 -18.92
C GLN A 144 -15.22 -8.69 -18.89
N VAL A 145 -14.10 -9.02 -18.23
CA VAL A 145 -13.65 -10.41 -18.11
C VAL A 145 -14.61 -11.23 -17.24
N GLN A 146 -15.16 -10.63 -16.17
CA GLN A 146 -16.16 -11.27 -15.33
C GLN A 146 -17.43 -11.59 -16.12
N GLU A 147 -17.90 -10.67 -16.96
CA GLU A 147 -19.11 -10.87 -17.77
C GLU A 147 -18.93 -12.00 -18.79
N VAL A 148 -17.81 -12.02 -19.52
CA VAL A 148 -17.49 -13.13 -20.43
C VAL A 148 -17.39 -14.45 -19.65
N ARG A 149 -16.77 -14.45 -18.47
CA ARG A 149 -16.71 -15.65 -17.61
C ARG A 149 -18.09 -16.11 -17.13
N ARG A 150 -19.03 -15.18 -16.94
CA ARG A 150 -20.41 -15.44 -16.49
C ARG A 150 -21.19 -16.23 -17.55
N GLN A 151 -20.95 -15.95 -18.83
CA GLN A 151 -21.57 -16.68 -19.95
C GLN A 151 -21.24 -18.18 -19.93
N PHE A 152 -20.04 -18.55 -19.46
CA PHE A 152 -19.63 -19.95 -19.34
C PHE A 152 -20.23 -20.70 -18.14
N ILE A 153 -21.05 -20.07 -17.29
CA ILE A 153 -21.65 -20.74 -16.11
C ILE A 153 -22.52 -21.93 -16.54
N ALA A 154 -23.36 -21.76 -17.56
CA ALA A 154 -24.21 -22.83 -18.08
C ALA A 154 -23.40 -24.01 -18.60
N GLY A 155 -22.38 -23.74 -19.43
CA GLY A 155 -21.47 -24.78 -19.94
C GLY A 155 -20.69 -25.49 -18.84
N LYS A 156 -20.21 -24.77 -17.82
CA LYS A 156 -19.56 -25.38 -16.64
C LYS A 156 -20.48 -26.30 -15.86
N LYS A 157 -21.77 -25.97 -15.77
CA LYS A 157 -22.78 -26.83 -15.12
C LYS A 157 -22.93 -28.14 -15.89
N GLN A 158 -23.11 -28.08 -17.20
CA GLN A 158 -23.20 -29.26 -18.07
C GLN A 158 -21.95 -30.14 -17.99
N LEU A 159 -20.75 -29.54 -17.98
CA LEU A 159 -19.50 -30.30 -17.85
C LEU A 159 -19.39 -31.01 -16.49
N ARG A 160 -19.91 -30.42 -15.41
CA ARG A 160 -19.98 -31.10 -14.09
C ARG A 160 -20.95 -32.27 -14.09
N GLU A 161 -22.11 -32.11 -14.74
CA GLU A 161 -23.11 -33.17 -14.88
C GLU A 161 -22.56 -34.36 -15.69
N LEU A 162 -21.82 -34.08 -16.75
CA LEU A 162 -21.12 -35.07 -17.58
C LEU A 162 -19.83 -35.62 -16.93
N ARG A 163 -19.48 -35.18 -15.71
CA ARG A 163 -18.25 -35.54 -14.99
C ARG A 163 -16.96 -35.33 -15.81
N LEU A 164 -16.96 -34.36 -16.72
CA LEU A 164 -15.79 -34.01 -17.51
C LEU A 164 -14.92 -33.01 -16.75
N GLU A 165 -13.62 -33.29 -16.67
CA GLU A 165 -12.67 -32.35 -16.12
C GLU A 165 -12.52 -31.14 -17.06
N TYR A 166 -12.63 -29.95 -16.49
CA TYR A 166 -12.44 -28.70 -17.23
C TYR A 166 -11.61 -27.70 -16.43
N ARG A 167 -11.05 -26.73 -17.15
CA ARG A 167 -10.27 -25.63 -16.62
C ARG A 167 -10.72 -24.32 -17.26
N MET A 168 -10.85 -23.28 -16.45
CA MET A 168 -11.05 -21.91 -16.94
C MET A 168 -9.71 -21.19 -16.92
N LEU A 169 -9.11 -20.99 -18.09
CA LEU A 169 -7.86 -20.26 -18.25
C LEU A 169 -8.10 -18.74 -18.28
N TYR A 170 -7.10 -17.99 -17.84
CA TYR A 170 -7.06 -16.55 -17.99
C TYR A 170 -6.97 -16.14 -19.47
N PRO A 171 -7.61 -15.03 -19.89
CA PRO A 171 -8.56 -14.21 -19.12
C PRO A 171 -9.93 -14.87 -19.05
N ALA A 172 -10.47 -15.45 -20.13
CA ALA A 172 -11.77 -16.11 -20.12
C ALA A 172 -11.89 -17.24 -21.16
N LYS A 173 -11.06 -18.29 -21.04
CA LYS A 173 -11.08 -19.44 -21.96
C LYS A 173 -11.45 -20.73 -21.22
N LEU A 174 -12.54 -21.39 -21.62
CA LEU A 174 -12.94 -22.68 -21.05
C LEU A 174 -12.33 -23.82 -21.87
N THR A 175 -11.51 -24.65 -21.24
CA THR A 175 -10.86 -25.82 -21.86
C THR A 175 -11.29 -27.08 -21.13
N THR A 176 -11.68 -28.13 -21.86
CA THR A 176 -11.85 -29.47 -21.30
C THR A 176 -10.51 -30.20 -21.31
N LYS A 177 -10.26 -31.06 -20.32
CA LYS A 177 -9.21 -32.08 -20.46
C LYS A 177 -9.80 -33.17 -21.33
N SER A 178 -9.57 -33.09 -22.64
CA SER A 178 -9.86 -34.24 -23.49
C SER A 178 -8.84 -35.34 -23.20
N LEU A 179 -9.32 -36.58 -23.04
CA LEU A 179 -8.48 -37.77 -23.20
C LEU A 179 -8.20 -37.93 -24.69
N LEU A 180 -7.30 -37.13 -25.26
CA LEU A 180 -6.80 -37.37 -26.62
C LEU A 180 -5.42 -38.02 -26.53
N ASN A 181 -5.43 -39.29 -26.14
CA ASN A 181 -4.55 -40.31 -26.70
C ASN A 181 -5.45 -41.35 -27.38
N SER A 182 -6.12 -40.94 -28.44
CA SER A 182 -6.80 -41.85 -29.37
C SER A 182 -6.75 -41.23 -30.75
N SER A 183 -6.18 -41.97 -31.71
CA SER A 183 -6.04 -41.67 -33.15
C SER A 183 -4.74 -40.92 -33.53
N ASN A 184 -3.55 -41.54 -33.52
CA ASN A 184 -3.07 -42.36 -34.65
C ASN A 184 -4.16 -43.18 -35.32
N VAL A 185 -4.68 -42.66 -36.42
CA VAL A 185 -5.25 -43.47 -37.49
C VAL A 185 -4.50 -43.05 -38.75
N GLU A 186 -4.05 -44.08 -39.44
CA GLU A 186 -3.24 -44.18 -40.67
C GLU A 186 -3.58 -43.17 -41.77
#